data_AF-A0A822J931-F1
#
_entry.id   AF-A0A822J931-F1
#
_cell.length_a   1.000
_cell.length_b   1.000
_cell.length_c   1.000
_cell.angle_alpha   90.00
_cell.angle_beta   90.00
_cell.angle_gamma   90.00
#
_symmetry.space_group_name_H-M   'P 1'
#
loop_
_entity.id
_entity.type
_entity.pdbx_description
1 polymer ?
#
loop_
_entity_poly.entity_id
_entity_poly.type
_entity_poly.pdbx_seq_one_letter_code
_entity_poly.pdbx_strand_id
1 'polypeptide(L)'
;MNLSECKSIEEVRENINRIDREMVELISQRSRYVEQAAKFKKTTQDVKAPSRVEEVISKVRGIAVEHDLDPDIVEKIYRMMISCFIDYEMKIHKR
;
A
#
# COMPACT_ATOMS: atom_id res chain seq x y z
N MET A 1 -8.65 3.76 -18.57
CA MET A 1 -8.44 5.12 -18.00
C MET A 1 -8.11 6.05 -19.15
N ASN A 2 -8.79 7.19 -19.28
CA ASN A 2 -8.45 8.20 -20.28
C ASN A 2 -7.41 9.14 -19.66
N LEU A 3 -6.13 8.86 -19.89
CA LEU A 3 -5.04 9.80 -19.59
C LEU A 3 -5.04 10.83 -20.72
N SER A 4 -5.43 12.07 -20.42
CA SER A 4 -5.22 13.18 -21.35
C SER A 4 -3.74 13.51 -21.42
N GLU A 5 -3.20 13.66 -22.63
CA GLU A 5 -1.82 14.06 -22.83
C GLU A 5 -1.59 15.47 -22.26
N CYS A 6 -0.64 15.59 -21.33
CA CYS A 6 -0.28 16.86 -20.72
C CYS A 6 0.51 17.72 -21.70
N LYS A 7 0.22 19.02 -21.75
CA LYS A 7 0.85 19.98 -22.67
C LYS A 7 2.04 20.72 -22.06
N SER A 8 2.25 20.59 -20.74
CA SER A 8 3.36 21.20 -20.02
C SER A 8 3.81 20.36 -18.83
N ILE A 9 5.01 20.66 -18.31
CA ILE A 9 5.52 20.02 -17.10
C ILE A 9 4.69 20.40 -15.86
N GLU A 10 4.07 21.58 -15.87
CA GLU A 10 3.13 22.04 -14.85
C GLU A 10 1.89 21.15 -14.81
N GLU A 11 1.26 20.87 -15.96
CA GLU A 11 0.10 19.98 -16.05
C GLU A 11 0.43 18.54 -15.59
N VAL A 12 1.62 18.04 -15.92
CA VAL A 12 2.10 16.74 -15.42
C VAL A 12 2.18 16.75 -13.89
N ARG A 13 2.80 17.78 -13.31
CA ARG A 13 2.95 17.90 -11.85
C ARG A 13 1.60 18.03 -11.15
N GLU A 14 0.66 18.77 -11.71
CA GLU A 14 -0.70 18.89 -11.17
C GLU A 14 -1.43 17.55 -11.14
N ASN A 15 -1.30 16.76 -12.21
CA ASN A 15 -1.88 15.41 -12.26
C ASN A 15 -1.22 14.46 -11.26
N ILE A 16 0.11 14.51 -11.11
CA ILE A 16 0.83 13.73 -10.10
C ILE A 16 0.38 14.13 -8.69
N ASN A 17 0.32 15.43 -8.39
CA ASN A 17 -0.13 15.92 -7.08
C ASN A 17 -1.55 15.45 -6.74
N ARG A 18 -2.45 15.40 -7.73
CA ARG A 18 -3.79 14.85 -7.57
C ARG A 18 -3.74 13.36 -7.20
N ILE A 19 -2.96 12.58 -7.93
CA ILE A 19 -2.78 11.14 -7.67
C ILE A 19 -2.15 10.92 -6.28
N ASP A 20 -1.16 11.72 -5.89
CA ASP A 20 -0.52 11.62 -4.57
C ASP A 20 -1.52 11.84 -3.44
N ARG A 21 -2.44 12.80 -3.59
CA ARG A 21 -3.53 13.02 -2.63
C ARG A 21 -4.44 11.80 -2.53
N GLU A 22 -4.85 11.22 -3.67
CA GLU A 22 -5.69 10.02 -3.71
C GLU A 22 -4.96 8.81 -3.08
N MET A 23 -3.67 8.65 -3.34
CA MET A 23 -2.85 7.60 -2.73
C MET A 23 -2.79 7.74 -1.20
N VAL A 24 -2.56 8.95 -0.68
CA VAL A 24 -2.53 9.18 0.78
C VAL A 24 -3.89 8.88 1.42
N GLU A 25 -4.99 9.24 0.76
CA GLU A 25 -6.33 8.91 1.25
C GLU A 25 -6.56 7.39 1.30
N LEU A 26 -6.17 6.66 0.26
CA LEU A 26 -6.26 5.20 0.22
C LEU A 26 -5.37 4.53 1.28
N ILE A 27 -4.14 5.03 1.48
CA ILE A 27 -3.22 4.54 2.52
C ILE A 27 -3.83 4.76 3.91
N SER A 28 -4.44 5.92 4.15
CA SER A 28 -5.15 6.23 5.40
C SER A 28 -6.31 5.27 5.66
N GLN A 29 -7.15 5.02 4.65
CA GLN A 29 -8.23 4.03 4.75
C GLN A 29 -7.68 2.62 5.04
N ARG A 30 -6.62 2.22 4.35
CA ARG A 30 -5.95 0.93 4.58
C ARG A 30 -5.42 0.82 6.01
N SER A 31 -4.82 1.89 6.54
CA SER A 31 -4.31 1.94 7.93
C SER A 31 -5.42 1.67 8.95
N ARG A 32 -6.59 2.27 8.77
CA ARG A 32 -7.74 2.06 9.66
C ARG A 32 -8.21 0.60 9.70
N TYR A 33 -8.08 -0.13 8.59
CA TYR A 33 -8.38 -1.57 8.57
C TYR A 33 -7.27 -2.39 9.25
N VAL A 34 -6.01 -1.99 9.12
CA VAL A 34 -4.90 -2.61 9.86
C VAL A 34 -5.10 -2.44 11.38
N GLU A 35 -5.48 -1.23 11.84
CA GLU A 35 -5.80 -0.97 13.25
C GLU A 35 -6.99 -1.80 13.76
N GLN A 36 -7.97 -2.07 12.91
CA GLN A 36 -9.05 -3.00 13.26
C GLN A 36 -8.54 -4.44 13.34
N ALA A 37 -7.70 -4.85 12.39
CA ALA A 37 -7.09 -6.18 12.37
C ALA A 37 -6.22 -6.44 13.61
N ALA A 38 -5.54 -5.42 14.12
CA ALA A 38 -4.77 -5.45 15.37
C ALA A 38 -5.56 -6.00 16.56
N LYS A 39 -6.86 -5.69 16.66
CA LYS A 39 -7.72 -6.18 17.77
C LYS A 39 -7.87 -7.69 17.80
N PHE A 40 -7.60 -8.37 16.69
CA PHE A 40 -7.69 -9.83 16.58
C PHE A 40 -6.34 -10.54 16.77
N LYS A 41 -5.23 -9.79 16.78
CA LYS A 41 -3.87 -10.32 16.88
C LYS A 41 -3.46 -10.42 18.34
N LYS A 42 -3.03 -11.61 18.79
CA LYS A 42 -2.68 -11.86 20.19
C LYS A 42 -1.18 -12.01 20.41
N THR A 43 -0.46 -12.39 19.35
CA THR A 43 0.98 -12.66 19.40
C THR A 43 1.74 -11.83 18.37
N THR A 44 3.05 -11.67 18.57
CA THR A 44 3.93 -11.01 17.58
C THR A 44 3.93 -11.74 16.23
N GLN A 45 3.70 -13.06 16.21
CA GLN A 45 3.60 -13.82 14.97
C GLN A 45 2.32 -13.48 14.20
N ASP A 46 1.21 -13.25 14.91
CA ASP A 46 -0.05 -12.78 14.31
C ASP A 46 0.09 -11.36 13.72
N VAL A 47 0.98 -10.53 14.31
CA VAL A 47 1.31 -9.19 13.79
C VAL A 47 2.11 -9.27 12.49
N LYS A 48 3.13 -10.11 12.44
CA LYS A 48 3.99 -10.26 11.25
C LYS A 48 3.31 -11.00 10.09
N ALA A 49 2.47 -11.99 10.40
CA ALA A 49 1.65 -12.76 9.46
C ALA A 49 2.30 -13.04 8.08
N PRO A 50 3.45 -13.73 8.02
CA PRO A 50 4.26 -13.84 6.80
C PRO A 50 3.52 -14.48 5.62
N SER A 51 2.68 -15.50 5.85
CA SER A 51 1.84 -16.09 4.80
C SER A 51 0.89 -15.06 4.19
N ARG A 52 0.28 -14.23 5.03
CA ARG A 52 -0.64 -13.18 4.58
C ARG A 52 0.07 -12.09 3.77
N VAL A 53 1.33 -11.78 4.11
CA VAL A 53 2.15 -10.84 3.31
C VAL A 53 2.32 -11.38 1.89
N GLU A 54 2.74 -12.63 1.73
CA GLU A 54 2.94 -13.22 0.40
C GLU A 54 1.65 -13.34 -0.42
N GLU A 55 0.50 -13.63 0.23
CA GLU A 55 -0.81 -13.59 -0.44
C GLU A 55 -1.13 -12.20 -1.00
N VAL A 56 -0.87 -11.14 -0.23
CA VAL A 56 -1.09 -9.76 -0.68
C VAL A 56 -0.15 -9.42 -1.82
N ILE A 57 1.13 -9.79 -1.73
CA ILE A 57 2.13 -9.55 -2.78
C ILE A 57 1.73 -10.26 -4.08
N SER A 58 1.38 -11.54 -4.03
CA SER A 58 0.93 -12.29 -5.20
C SER A 58 -0.26 -11.61 -5.88
N LYS A 59 -1.26 -11.17 -5.09
CA LYS A 59 -2.43 -10.47 -5.61
C LYS A 59 -2.08 -9.16 -6.31
N VAL A 60 -1.26 -8.32 -5.69
CA VAL A 60 -0.94 -6.99 -6.26
C VAL A 60 0.01 -7.07 -7.45
N ARG A 61 0.84 -8.11 -7.53
CA ARG A 61 1.61 -8.43 -8.74
C ARG A 61 0.66 -8.77 -9.90
N GLY A 62 -0.39 -9.56 -9.66
CA GLY A 62 -1.43 -9.84 -10.67
C GLY A 62 -2.10 -8.56 -11.17
N ILE A 63 -2.51 -7.67 -10.25
CA ILE A 63 -3.10 -6.37 -10.59
C ILE A 63 -2.10 -5.50 -11.38
N ALA A 64 -0.81 -5.53 -11.06
CA ALA A 64 0.21 -4.78 -11.80
C ALA A 64 0.24 -5.20 -13.28
N VAL A 65 0.21 -6.51 -13.54
CA VAL A 65 0.16 -7.07 -14.91
C VAL A 65 -1.10 -6.63 -15.65
N GLU A 66 -2.27 -6.65 -15.00
CA GLU A 66 -3.54 -6.18 -15.59
C GLU A 66 -3.53 -4.70 -15.98
N HIS A 67 -2.63 -3.91 -15.41
CA HIS A 67 -2.48 -2.48 -15.62
C HIS A 67 -1.21 -2.09 -16.41
N ASP A 68 -0.57 -3.06 -17.09
CA ASP A 68 0.67 -2.86 -17.85
C ASP A 68 1.81 -2.22 -17.03
N LEU A 69 1.85 -2.50 -15.73
CA LEU A 69 2.86 -2.00 -14.79
C LEU A 69 3.82 -3.14 -14.42
N ASP A 70 5.11 -2.84 -14.32
CA ASP A 70 6.12 -3.78 -13.85
C ASP A 70 5.76 -4.32 -12.44
N PRO A 71 5.49 -5.64 -12.30
CA PRO A 71 5.11 -6.23 -11.02
C PRO A 71 6.17 -6.06 -9.93
N ASP A 72 7.44 -5.93 -10.28
CA ASP A 72 8.53 -5.78 -9.32
C ASP A 72 8.54 -4.38 -8.68
N ILE A 73 8.06 -3.36 -9.39
CA ILE A 73 7.84 -2.03 -8.82
C ILE A 73 6.74 -2.09 -7.77
N VAL A 74 5.59 -2.71 -8.11
CA VAL A 74 4.45 -2.81 -7.20
C VAL A 74 4.79 -3.63 -5.97
N GLU A 75 5.49 -4.75 -6.13
CA GLU A 75 5.94 -5.57 -5.00
C GLU A 75 6.79 -4.77 -4.02
N LYS A 76 7.80 -4.01 -4.49
CA LYS A 76 8.67 -3.21 -3.61
C LYS A 76 7.88 -2.19 -2.80
N ILE A 77 6.95 -1.49 -3.44
CA ILE A 77 6.08 -0.51 -2.78
C ILE A 77 5.22 -1.19 -1.71
N TYR A 78 4.58 -2.30 -2.04
CA TYR A 78 3.70 -3.00 -1.12
C TYR A 78 4.44 -3.63 0.05
N ARG A 79 5.62 -4.23 -0.16
CA ARG A 79 6.45 -4.76 0.92
C ARG A 79 6.87 -3.67 1.90
N MET A 80 7.30 -2.51 1.40
CA MET A 80 7.64 -1.37 2.24
C MET A 80 6.43 -0.88 3.03
N MET A 81 5.29 -0.65 2.36
CA MET A 81 4.05 -0.21 3.01
C MET A 81 3.60 -1.17 4.12
N ILE A 82 3.64 -2.49 3.86
CA ILE A 82 3.28 -3.51 4.85
C ILE A 82 4.26 -3.48 6.04
N SER A 83 5.57 -3.36 5.78
CA SER A 83 6.58 -3.25 6.84
C SER A 83 6.32 -2.03 7.73
N CYS A 84 6.02 -0.86 7.15
CA CYS A 84 5.69 0.34 7.91
C CYS A 84 4.47 0.15 8.82
N PHE A 85 3.45 -0.55 8.35
CA PHE A 85 2.26 -0.85 9.17
C PHE A 85 2.55 -1.84 10.29
N ILE A 86 3.33 -2.90 10.02
CA ILE A 86 3.77 -3.83 11.06
C ILE A 86 4.58 -3.10 12.13
N ASP A 87 5.52 -2.24 11.73
CA ASP A 87 6.32 -1.46 12.68
C ASP A 87 5.47 -0.49 13.50
N TYR A 88 4.45 0.12 12.88
CA TYR A 88 3.47 0.96 13.57
C TYR A 88 2.64 0.15 14.59
N GLU A 89 2.10 -1.00 14.19
CA GLU A 89 1.36 -1.90 15.09
C GLU A 89 2.23 -2.34 16.28
N MET A 90 3.49 -2.72 16.02
CA MET A 90 4.44 -3.15 17.06
C MET A 90 4.76 -2.05 18.08
N LYS A 91 4.71 -0.78 17.68
CA LYS A 91 4.87 0.36 18.61
C LYS A 91 3.64 0.56 19.49
N ILE A 92 2.44 0.36 18.95
CA ILE A 92 1.19 0.50 19.69
C ILE A 92 1.01 -0.64 20.71
N HIS A 93 1.27 -1.90 20.31
CA HIS A 93 1.09 -3.06 21.21
C HIS A 93 2.13 -3.15 22.34
N LYS A 94 3.20 -2.35 22.30
CA LYS A 94 4.19 -2.26 23.39
C LYS A 94 3.80 -1.27 24.50
N ARG A 95 2.71 -0.51 24.32
CA ARG A 95 2.12 0.36 25.36
C ARG A 95 0.99 -0.36 26.07
#